data_AF-Q73QA2-F1
#
_entry.id   AF-Q73QA2-F1
#
_cell.length_a   1.000
_cell.length_b   1.000
_cell.length_c   1.000
_cell.angle_alpha   90.00
_cell.angle_beta   90.00
_cell.angle_gamma   90.00
#
_symmetry.space_group_name_H-M   'P 1'
#
loop_
_entity.id
_entity.type
_entity.pdbx_description
1 polymer ?
#
loop_
_entity_poly.entity_id
_entity_poly.type
_entity_poly.pdbx_seq_one_letter_code
_entity_poly.pdbx_strand_id
1 'polypeptide(L)'
;MIMQKKEIDPDDYYDKMIPEVKSWFQQLEIPAELAPKVTQLFLDGGNEINMQLIPQWDGEDNLFDIKSISDEELAQFPNLKLIDGTVIYISEKTKKKLIEKGINIAE
;
A
#
# COMPACT_ATOMS: atom_id res chain seq x y z
N MET A 1 -4.50 26.03 -14.82
CA MET A 1 -4.45 24.98 -15.86
C MET A 1 -5.75 24.20 -15.78
N ILE A 2 -6.46 24.05 -16.90
CA ILE A 2 -7.63 23.18 -16.97
C ILE A 2 -7.08 21.77 -17.16
N MET A 3 -7.22 20.90 -16.15
CA MET A 3 -6.93 19.47 -16.32
C MET A 3 -7.98 18.94 -17.29
N GLN A 4 -7.57 18.68 -18.54
CA GLN A 4 -8.45 18.04 -19.51
C GLN A 4 -8.73 16.63 -18.98
N LYS A 5 -10.01 16.30 -18.78
CA LYS A 5 -10.42 14.97 -18.33
C LYS A 5 -10.06 13.97 -19.43
N LYS A 6 -8.93 13.27 -19.28
CA LYS A 6 -8.56 12.15 -20.12
C LYS A 6 -9.35 10.93 -19.63
N GLU A 7 -10.08 10.31 -20.52
CA GLU A 7 -10.70 9.01 -20.26
C GLU A 7 -9.59 7.97 -20.21
N ILE A 8 -9.58 7.16 -19.16
CA ILE A 8 -8.62 6.08 -18.96
C ILE A 8 -9.37 4.79 -19.23
N ASP A 9 -8.91 4.02 -20.21
CA ASP A 9 -9.35 2.64 -20.40
C ASP A 9 -8.40 1.72 -19.63
N PRO A 10 -8.86 1.01 -18.58
CA PRO A 10 -8.02 0.06 -17.84
C PRO A 10 -7.43 -1.05 -18.72
N ASP A 11 -8.11 -1.42 -19.82
CA ASP A 11 -7.66 -2.50 -20.71
C ASP A 11 -6.39 -2.12 -21.48
N ASP A 12 -6.10 -0.82 -21.65
CA ASP A 12 -4.85 -0.34 -22.26
C ASP A 12 -3.61 -0.63 -21.39
N TYR A 13 -3.81 -0.84 -20.09
CA TYR A 13 -2.74 -1.03 -19.12
C TYR A 13 -2.59 -2.48 -18.68
N TYR A 14 -3.69 -3.24 -18.58
CA TYR A 14 -3.70 -4.67 -18.22
C TYR A 14 -2.88 -4.97 -16.95
N ASP A 15 -1.63 -5.41 -17.09
CA ASP A 15 -0.67 -5.75 -16.03
C ASP A 15 0.26 -4.59 -15.64
N LYS A 16 0.03 -3.39 -16.19
CA LYS A 16 0.86 -2.20 -15.95
C LYS A 16 0.16 -1.22 -15.02
N MET A 17 0.98 -0.52 -14.24
CA MET A 17 0.52 0.55 -13.37
C MET A 17 0.04 1.76 -14.18
N ILE A 18 -1.19 2.19 -13.93
CA ILE A 18 -1.79 3.38 -14.54
C ILE A 18 -1.17 4.64 -13.90
N PRO A 19 -0.37 5.44 -14.62
CA PRO A 19 0.36 6.57 -14.05
C PRO A 19 -0.56 7.64 -13.46
N GLU A 20 -1.69 7.90 -14.11
CA GLU A 20 -2.67 8.88 -13.66
C GLU A 20 -3.31 8.46 -12.33
N VAL A 21 -3.65 7.17 -12.15
CA VAL A 21 -4.22 6.64 -10.90
C VAL A 21 -3.17 6.65 -9.79
N LYS A 22 -1.92 6.25 -10.10
CA LYS A 22 -0.80 6.37 -9.16
C LYS A 22 -0.61 7.80 -8.68
N SER A 23 -0.60 8.76 -9.61
CA SER A 23 -0.44 10.18 -9.29
C SER A 23 -1.56 10.69 -8.39
N TRP A 24 -2.80 10.25 -8.65
CA TRP A 24 -3.95 10.58 -7.81
C TRP A 24 -3.81 10.01 -6.39
N PHE A 25 -3.47 8.73 -6.22
CA PHE A 25 -3.26 8.14 -4.90
C PHE A 25 -2.13 8.80 -4.11
N GLN A 26 -1.05 9.19 -4.79
CA GLN A 26 0.08 9.89 -4.16
C GLN A 26 -0.30 11.31 -3.67
N GLN A 27 -1.35 11.91 -4.24
CA GLN A 27 -1.86 13.23 -3.86
C GLN A 27 -3.10 13.14 -2.96
N LEU A 28 -3.60 11.92 -2.70
CA LEU A 28 -4.79 11.73 -1.91
C LEU A 28 -4.49 12.09 -0.45
N GLU A 29 -5.11 13.18 0.01
CA GLU A 29 -5.02 13.59 1.41
C GLU A 29 -5.89 12.67 2.28
N ILE A 30 -5.26 11.95 3.20
CA ILE A 30 -5.94 11.14 4.20
C ILE A 30 -5.94 11.91 5.53
N PRO A 31 -7.10 12.14 6.16
CA PRO A 31 -7.15 12.84 7.44
C PRO A 31 -6.33 12.11 8.52
N ALA A 32 -5.38 12.81 9.12
CA ALA A 32 -4.48 12.25 10.15
C ALA A 32 -5.23 11.70 11.38
N GLU A 33 -6.44 12.21 11.66
CA GLU A 33 -7.31 11.71 12.72
C GLU A 33 -7.77 10.25 12.52
N LEU A 34 -7.63 9.70 11.31
CA LEU A 34 -7.92 8.30 11.03
C LEU A 34 -6.76 7.38 11.41
N ALA A 35 -5.52 7.86 11.40
CA ALA A 35 -4.35 7.02 11.64
C ALA A 35 -4.36 6.33 13.02
N PRO A 36 -4.77 6.99 14.13
CA PRO A 36 -4.96 6.31 15.41
C PRO A 36 -6.07 5.24 15.42
N LYS A 37 -6.96 5.22 14.43
CA LYS A 37 -8.03 4.20 14.34
C LYS A 37 -7.54 2.91 13.68
N VAL A 38 -6.39 2.94 13.01
CA VAL A 38 -5.81 1.78 12.34
C VAL A 38 -5.15 0.88 13.39
N THR A 39 -5.73 -0.30 13.60
CA THR A 39 -5.17 -1.33 14.49
C THR A 39 -4.51 -2.48 13.73
N GLN A 40 -4.93 -2.68 12.48
CA GLN A 40 -4.44 -3.74 11.60
C GLN A 40 -4.33 -3.22 10.17
N LEU A 41 -3.31 -3.69 9.45
CA LEU A 41 -3.21 -3.59 8.00
C LEU A 41 -3.29 -4.98 7.40
N PHE A 42 -4.10 -5.14 6.36
CA PHE A 42 -4.22 -6.37 5.58
C PHE A 42 -3.61 -6.14 4.19
N LEU A 43 -2.50 -6.82 3.91
CA LEU A 43 -1.67 -6.64 2.73
C LEU A 43 -1.78 -7.87 1.83
N ASP A 44 -2.80 -7.87 0.96
CA ASP A 44 -3.05 -8.94 0.01
C ASP A 44 -2.95 -8.46 -1.43
N GLY A 45 -2.50 -9.34 -2.32
CA GLY A 45 -2.38 -9.08 -3.76
C GLY A 45 -3.72 -8.67 -4.38
N GLY A 46 -4.81 -9.32 -3.96
CA GLY A 46 -6.17 -9.09 -4.44
C GLY A 46 -6.88 -7.90 -3.79
N ASN A 47 -6.20 -7.07 -3.00
CA ASN A 47 -6.80 -5.84 -2.50
C ASN A 47 -7.18 -4.91 -3.67
N GLU A 48 -8.41 -4.37 -3.63
CA GLU A 48 -8.96 -3.52 -4.69
C GLU A 48 -8.04 -2.34 -5.05
N ILE A 49 -7.35 -1.75 -4.06
CA ILE A 49 -6.42 -0.64 -4.30
C ILE A 49 -5.28 -1.01 -5.24
N ASN A 50 -4.79 -2.25 -5.18
CA ASN A 50 -3.73 -2.72 -6.06
C ASN A 50 -4.27 -2.91 -7.47
N MET A 51 -5.49 -3.44 -7.61
CA MET A 51 -6.18 -3.62 -8.89
C MET A 51 -6.59 -2.28 -9.54
N GLN A 52 -6.89 -1.26 -8.74
CA GLN A 52 -7.13 0.10 -9.27
C GLN A 52 -5.85 0.70 -9.86
N LEU A 53 -4.68 0.37 -9.31
CA LEU A 53 -3.38 0.79 -9.84
C LEU A 53 -2.96 -0.06 -11.04
N ILE A 54 -3.16 -1.38 -10.98
CA ILE A 54 -2.76 -2.37 -11.99
C ILE A 54 -3.96 -3.33 -12.22
N PRO A 55 -4.78 -3.12 -13.27
CA PRO A 55 -6.08 -3.78 -13.44
C PRO A 55 -6.09 -5.31 -13.34
N GLN A 56 -5.04 -5.95 -13.86
CA GLN A 56 -4.90 -7.41 -13.92
C GLN A 56 -3.67 -7.89 -13.15
N TRP A 57 -3.30 -7.20 -12.06
CA TRP A 57 -2.19 -7.64 -11.22
C TRP A 57 -2.50 -9.01 -10.61
N ASP A 58 -1.60 -9.96 -10.84
CA ASP A 58 -1.67 -11.32 -10.32
C ASP A 58 -0.98 -11.48 -8.95
N GLY A 59 -0.30 -10.44 -8.47
CA GLY A 59 0.43 -10.45 -7.22
C GLY A 59 1.82 -11.09 -7.28
N GLU A 60 2.30 -11.51 -8.46
CA GLU A 60 3.53 -12.30 -8.60
C GLU A 60 4.82 -11.46 -8.73
N ASP A 61 4.71 -10.13 -8.79
CA ASP A 61 5.85 -9.22 -8.87
C ASP A 61 6.15 -8.49 -7.54
N ASN A 62 7.16 -7.61 -7.58
CA ASN A 62 7.66 -6.89 -6.42
C ASN A 62 7.27 -5.40 -6.39
N LEU A 63 6.23 -5.00 -7.14
CA LEU A 63 5.84 -3.60 -7.27
C LEU A 63 5.30 -3.00 -5.97
N PHE A 64 4.71 -3.84 -5.11
CA PHE A 64 4.14 -3.43 -3.82
C PHE A 64 4.99 -3.86 -2.60
N ASP A 65 6.18 -4.41 -2.83
CA ASP A 65 7.08 -4.84 -1.75
C ASP A 65 7.41 -3.71 -0.76
N ILE A 66 7.28 -4.01 0.53
CA ILE A 66 7.67 -3.09 1.60
C ILE A 66 9.12 -3.39 1.99
N LYS A 67 10.05 -2.69 1.32
CA LYS A 67 11.50 -2.89 1.52
C LYS A 67 12.06 -2.15 2.74
N SER A 68 11.41 -1.08 3.16
CA SER A 68 11.82 -0.26 4.32
C SER A 68 10.64 0.54 4.86
N ILE A 69 10.70 0.85 6.16
CA ILE A 69 9.82 1.82 6.81
C ILE A 69 10.63 2.68 7.79
N SER A 70 10.38 3.98 7.78
CA SER A 70 10.99 4.96 8.68
C SER A 70 10.32 4.96 10.06
N ASP A 71 10.97 5.57 11.06
CA ASP A 71 10.36 5.67 12.40
C ASP A 71 9.22 6.70 12.39
N GLU A 72 9.34 7.73 11.55
CA GLU A 72 8.35 8.77 11.33
C GLU A 72 7.08 8.23 10.66
N GLU A 73 7.21 7.31 9.71
CA GLU A 73 6.06 6.59 9.12
C GLU A 73 5.34 5.74 10.15
N LEU A 74 6.07 4.96 10.96
CA LEU A 74 5.46 4.15 12.02
C LEU A 74 4.81 4.98 13.12
N ALA A 75 5.40 6.12 13.48
CA ALA A 75 4.87 7.00 14.53
C ALA A 75 3.48 7.55 14.21
N GLN A 76 3.07 7.58 12.94
CA GLN A 76 1.74 8.02 12.53
C GLN A 76 0.63 7.03 12.95
N PHE A 77 0.97 5.76 13.19
CA PHE A 77 0.00 4.70 13.51
C PHE A 77 0.20 4.15 14.93
N PRO A 78 -0.12 4.95 15.98
CA PRO A 78 0.20 4.58 17.37
C PRO A 78 -0.51 3.32 17.87
N ASN A 79 -1.62 2.95 17.22
CA ASN A 79 -2.44 1.81 17.60
C ASN A 79 -2.30 0.61 16.66
N LEU A 80 -1.42 0.66 15.64
CA LEU A 80 -1.16 -0.48 14.78
C LEU A 80 -0.51 -1.61 15.60
N LYS A 81 -1.10 -2.81 15.54
CA LYS A 81 -0.64 -3.99 16.27
C LYS A 81 -0.39 -5.20 15.39
N LEU A 82 -1.01 -5.25 14.22
CA LEU A 82 -0.92 -6.39 13.32
C LEU A 82 -0.77 -5.91 11.88
N ILE A 83 0.20 -6.49 11.19
CA ILE A 83 0.23 -6.51 9.73
C ILE A 83 0.01 -7.96 9.34
N ASP A 84 -1.04 -8.20 8.57
CA ASP A 84 -1.43 -9.52 8.09
C ASP A 84 -1.35 -9.50 6.57
N GLY A 85 -0.71 -10.48 5.94
CA GLY A 85 -0.55 -10.47 4.50
C GLY A 85 0.05 -11.76 3.97
N THR A 86 -0.57 -12.28 2.92
CA THR A 86 -0.25 -13.58 2.32
C THR A 86 0.62 -13.50 1.08
N VAL A 87 0.72 -12.32 0.45
CA VAL A 87 1.34 -12.17 -0.88
C VAL A 87 2.32 -10.99 -0.97
N ILE A 88 2.07 -9.87 -0.27
CA ILE A 88 2.97 -8.72 -0.33
C ILE A 88 4.21 -8.94 0.53
N TYR A 89 5.39 -8.97 -0.11
CA TYR A 89 6.64 -9.18 0.59
C TYR A 89 7.03 -7.97 1.46
N ILE A 90 7.45 -8.26 2.69
CA ILE A 90 8.08 -7.30 3.60
C ILE A 90 9.52 -7.74 3.82
N SER A 91 10.50 -6.84 3.66
CA SER A 91 11.90 -7.24 3.84
C SER A 91 12.19 -7.68 5.26
N GLU A 92 13.08 -8.66 5.45
CA GLU A 92 13.45 -9.18 6.78
C GLU A 92 13.93 -8.07 7.75
N LYS A 93 14.67 -7.09 7.22
CA LYS A 93 15.08 -5.90 7.96
C LYS A 93 13.86 -5.11 8.48
N THR A 94 12.85 -4.96 7.64
CA THR A 94 11.61 -4.25 7.98
C THR A 94 10.77 -5.05 8.96
N LYS A 95 10.62 -6.37 8.75
CA LYS A 95 9.94 -7.26 9.69
C LYS A 95 10.52 -7.15 11.10
N LYS A 96 11.85 -7.22 11.22
CA LYS A 96 12.55 -7.06 12.50
C LYS A 96 12.24 -5.72 13.15
N LYS A 97 12.28 -4.62 12.39
CA LYS A 97 11.96 -3.28 12.89
C LYS A 97 10.51 -3.19 13.39
N LEU A 98 9.55 -3.76 12.67
CA LEU A 98 8.14 -3.81 13.07
C LEU A 98 7.95 -4.55 14.40
N ILE A 99 8.59 -5.72 14.54
CA ILE A 99 8.54 -6.53 15.76
C ILE A 99 9.18 -5.79 16.94
N GLU A 100 10.32 -5.11 16.75
CA GLU A 100 10.95 -4.28 17.79
C GLU A 100 10.04 -3.13 18.26
N LYS A 101 9.12 -2.66 17.41
CA LYS A 101 8.12 -1.64 17.75
C LYS A 101 6.82 -2.25 18.30
N GLY A 102 6.75 -3.56 18.50
CA GLY A 102 5.60 -4.25 19.05
C GLY A 102 4.45 -4.45 18.06
N ILE A 103 4.76 -4.47 16.76
CA ILE A 103 3.81 -4.79 15.69
C ILE A 103 4.04 -6.25 15.28
N ASN A 104 3.00 -7.07 15.39
CA ASN A 104 3.02 -8.46 14.97
C ASN A 104 2.86 -8.57 13.46
N ILE A 105 3.42 -9.63 12.89
CA ILE A 105 3.29 -9.96 11.47
C ILE A 105 2.70 -11.38 11.39
N ALA A 106 1.58 -11.51 10.67
CA ALA A 106 0.99 -12.79 10.30
C ALA A 106 1.22 -13.03 8.80
N GLU A 107 1.70 -14.22 8.47
CA GLU A 107 2.00 -14.70 7.11
C GLU A 107 1.25 -16.01 6.85
#